data_AF-A0A662G5Z2-F1
#
_entry.id   AF-A0A662G5Z2-F1
#
_cell.length_a   1.000
_cell.length_b   1.000
_cell.length_c   1.000
_cell.angle_alpha   90.00
_cell.angle_beta   90.00
_cell.angle_gamma   90.00
#
_symmetry.space_group_name_H-M   'P 1'
#
loop_
_entity.id
_entity.type
_entity.pdbx_description
1 polymer ?
#
loop_
_entity_poly.entity_id
_entity_poly.type
_entity_poly.pdbx_seq_one_letter_code
_entity_poly.pdbx_strand_id
1 'polypeptide(L)'
;MSFKGFPVAINPRRVGVLIGRRGETKKSIEELFKVKLTVDSKTATVYVMPDEGATPLHVMRAKQVIEAISIGFNPEDALLLSDERYLLEMVDLSDIARNRNDLQRIKARVIGEGGRARKTIEEMSGARIVVS
;
A
#
# COMPACT_ATOMS: atom_id res chain seq x y z
N MET A 1 21.30 15.98 3.86
CA MET A 1 20.54 15.02 4.68
C MET A 1 20.90 13.63 4.19
N SER A 2 21.56 12.80 5.00
CA SER A 2 21.88 11.41 4.59
C SER A 2 20.64 10.56 4.85
N PHE A 3 20.02 10.05 3.78
CA PHE A 3 18.92 9.10 3.90
C PHE A 3 19.49 7.76 4.33
N LYS A 4 19.23 7.36 5.57
CA LYS A 4 19.52 6.02 6.10
C LYS A 4 18.20 5.24 6.16
N GLY A 5 18.23 3.93 5.88
CA GLY A 5 17.05 3.06 5.94
C GLY A 5 16.79 2.26 4.67
N PHE A 6 15.88 1.29 4.77
CA PHE A 6 15.44 0.46 3.66
C PHE A 6 14.56 1.31 2.70
N PRO A 7 14.94 1.47 1.42
CA PRO A 7 14.20 2.29 0.48
C PRO A 7 12.97 1.55 -0.05
N VAL A 8 11.81 2.21 -0.04
CA VAL A 8 10.55 1.74 -0.63
C VAL A 8 10.06 2.78 -1.62
N ALA A 9 9.93 2.39 -2.89
CA ALA A 9 9.39 3.27 -3.91
C ALA A 9 7.87 3.43 -3.73
N ILE A 10 7.38 4.66 -3.89
CA ILE A 10 5.95 4.97 -3.84
C ILE A 10 5.53 5.70 -5.12
N ASN A 11 4.30 5.46 -5.57
CA ASN A 11 3.71 6.22 -6.65
C ASN A 11 3.72 7.72 -6.27
N PRO A 12 4.32 8.62 -7.10
CA PRO A 12 4.41 10.04 -6.79
C PRO A 12 3.06 10.69 -6.44
N ARG A 13 1.96 10.20 -7.04
CA ARG A 13 0.60 10.69 -6.78
C ARG A 13 0.06 10.32 -5.39
N ARG A 14 0.71 9.38 -4.70
CA ARG A 14 0.30 8.83 -3.40
C ARG A 14 1.19 9.27 -2.25
N VAL A 15 2.28 10.00 -2.51
CA VAL A 15 3.15 10.57 -1.46
C VAL A 15 2.34 11.41 -0.46
N GLY A 16 1.42 12.24 -0.94
CA GLY A 16 0.56 13.04 -0.07
C GLY A 16 -0.37 12.20 0.82
N VAL A 17 -0.85 11.06 0.31
CA VAL A 17 -1.72 10.13 1.06
C VAL A 17 -0.91 9.42 2.15
N LEU A 18 0.32 9.00 1.84
CA LEU A 18 1.23 8.40 2.82
C LEU A 18 1.57 9.36 3.96
N ILE A 19 1.77 10.64 3.64
CA ILE A 19 2.03 11.67 4.66
C ILE A 19 0.75 11.90 5.49
N GLY A 20 -0.40 12.02 4.85
CA GLY A 20 -1.68 12.32 5.50
C GLY A 20 -1.79 13.79 5.94
N ARG A 21 -2.97 14.22 6.43
CA ARG A 21 -3.12 15.60 6.92
C ARG A 21 -2.22 15.81 8.12
N ARG A 22 -1.39 16.85 8.07
CA ARG A 22 -0.42 17.19 9.14
C ARG A 22 0.50 16.02 9.54
N GLY A 23 0.75 15.06 8.64
CA GLY A 23 1.58 13.90 8.93
C GLY A 23 0.89 12.77 9.68
N GLU A 24 -0.45 12.78 9.82
CA GLU A 24 -1.19 11.80 10.63
C GLU A 24 -0.94 10.35 10.18
N THR A 25 -1.04 10.06 8.89
CA THR A 25 -0.86 8.71 8.35
C THR A 25 0.56 8.22 8.57
N LYS A 26 1.54 9.08 8.29
CA LYS A 26 2.95 8.79 8.55
C LYS A 26 3.17 8.41 10.02
N LYS A 27 2.65 9.22 10.96
CA LYS A 27 2.78 8.97 12.40
C LYS A 27 2.13 7.65 12.82
N SER A 28 0.94 7.33 12.31
CA SER A 28 0.28 6.06 12.61
C SER A 28 1.10 4.86 12.15
N ILE A 29 1.76 4.93 10.98
CA ILE A 29 2.65 3.87 10.52
C ILE A 29 3.90 3.78 11.42
N GLU A 30 4.50 4.92 11.78
CA GLU A 30 5.66 4.95 12.68
C GLU A 30 5.36 4.32 14.05
N GLU A 31 4.20 4.62 14.63
CA GLU A 31 3.75 4.12 15.93
C GLU A 31 3.39 2.64 15.91
N LEU A 32 2.53 2.22 14.96
CA LEU A 32 2.04 0.83 14.88
C LEU A 32 3.14 -0.16 14.54
N PHE A 33 4.12 0.25 13.74
CA PHE A 33 5.19 -0.63 13.26
C PHE A 33 6.54 -0.31 13.87
N LYS A 34 6.64 0.54 14.90
CA LYS A 34 7.92 0.86 15.57
C LYS A 34 9.04 1.22 14.57
N VAL A 35 8.74 2.11 13.63
CA VAL A 35 9.70 2.56 12.61
C VAL A 35 9.74 4.07 12.56
N LYS A 36 10.79 4.62 11.94
CA LYS A 36 10.85 6.01 11.49
C LYS A 36 10.83 6.05 9.96
N LEU A 37 9.99 6.91 9.42
CA LEU A 37 9.85 7.11 7.99
C LEU A 37 10.47 8.45 7.58
N THR A 38 11.35 8.41 6.58
CA THR A 38 11.83 9.62 5.91
C THR A 38 11.34 9.62 4.47
N VAL A 39 10.56 10.61 4.08
CA VAL A 39 9.96 10.69 2.75
C VAL A 39 10.75 11.68 1.90
N ASP A 40 11.33 11.20 0.81
CA ASP A 40 11.86 12.07 -0.25
C ASP A 40 10.81 12.25 -1.34
N SER A 41 10.10 13.38 -1.27
CA SER A 41 9.05 13.73 -2.23
C SER A 41 9.57 14.02 -3.64
N LYS A 42 10.88 14.28 -3.82
CA LYS A 42 11.46 14.53 -5.15
C LYS A 42 11.66 13.24 -5.92
N THR A 43 12.13 12.20 -5.22
CA THR A 43 12.38 10.87 -5.79
C THR A 43 11.23 9.90 -5.56
N ALA A 44 10.17 10.32 -4.87
CA ALA A 44 9.05 9.48 -4.45
C ALA A 44 9.53 8.18 -3.78
N THR A 45 10.49 8.32 -2.86
CA THR A 45 11.09 7.22 -2.11
C THR A 45 10.89 7.42 -0.62
N VAL A 46 10.50 6.36 0.07
CA VAL A 46 10.33 6.32 1.52
C VAL A 46 11.43 5.48 2.12
N TYR A 47 12.20 6.04 3.04
CA TYR A 47 13.24 5.33 3.76
C TYR A 47 12.66 4.87 5.10
N VAL A 48 12.62 3.55 5.29
CA VAL A 48 12.13 2.91 6.51
C VAL A 48 13.32 2.57 7.40
N MET A 49 13.34 3.12 8.60
CA MET A 49 14.33 2.82 9.63
C MET A 49 13.67 2.12 10.80
N PRO A 50 14.25 1.03 11.34
CA PRO A 50 13.77 0.47 12.60
C PRO A 50 13.94 1.49 13.73
N ASP A 51 12.92 1.61 14.58
CA ASP A 51 12.99 2.34 15.84
C ASP A 51 13.37 1.39 17.00
N GLU A 52 13.52 1.93 18.21
CA GLU A 52 13.82 1.12 19.39
C GLU A 52 12.77 0.00 19.60
N GLY A 53 13.24 -1.24 19.78
CA GLY A 53 12.37 -2.41 19.95
C GLY A 53 11.66 -2.89 18.68
N ALA A 54 12.03 -2.39 17.50
CA ALA A 54 11.58 -2.92 16.22
C ALA A 54 12.16 -4.32 15.96
N THR A 55 11.39 -5.14 15.26
CA THR A 55 11.83 -6.45 14.76
C THR A 55 11.86 -6.42 13.24
N PRO A 56 12.52 -7.38 12.56
CA PRO A 56 12.48 -7.46 11.10
C PRO A 56 11.06 -7.51 10.54
N LEU A 57 10.14 -8.20 11.22
CA LEU A 57 8.73 -8.28 10.83
C LEU A 57 8.05 -6.91 10.82
N HIS A 58 8.33 -6.07 11.82
CA HIS A 58 7.81 -4.71 11.88
C HIS A 58 8.22 -3.86 10.66
N VAL A 59 9.51 -3.90 10.29
CA VAL A 59 10.03 -3.20 9.12
C VAL A 59 9.41 -3.74 7.82
N MET A 60 9.28 -5.07 7.71
CA MET A 60 8.65 -5.72 6.56
C MET A 60 7.18 -5.32 6.40
N ARG A 61 6.41 -5.28 7.49
CA ARG A 61 5.00 -4.87 7.43
C ARG A 61 4.85 -3.38 7.17
N ALA A 62 5.68 -2.53 7.75
CA ALA A 62 5.70 -1.09 7.42
C ALA A 62 5.93 -0.87 5.91
N LYS A 63 6.87 -1.63 5.31
CA LYS A 63 7.07 -1.66 3.85
C LYS A 63 5.78 -2.06 3.12
N GLN A 64 5.12 -3.15 3.53
CA GLN A 64 3.88 -3.58 2.89
C GLN A 64 2.76 -2.53 2.98
N VAL A 65 2.67 -1.79 4.10
CA VAL A 65 1.71 -0.67 4.22
C VAL A 65 2.02 0.45 3.23
N ILE A 66 3.29 0.81 3.07
CA ILE A 66 3.72 1.81 2.08
C ILE A 66 3.38 1.34 0.66
N GLU A 67 3.63 0.07 0.35
CA GLU A 67 3.30 -0.56 -0.93
C GLU A 67 1.78 -0.56 -1.18
N ALA A 68 0.97 -0.92 -0.19
CA ALA A 68 -0.50 -0.88 -0.27
C ALA A 68 -1.02 0.54 -0.57
N ILE A 69 -0.50 1.55 0.14
CA ILE A 69 -0.87 2.95 -0.10
C ILE A 69 -0.44 3.41 -1.52
N SER A 70 0.73 2.94 -1.97
CA SER A 70 1.28 3.23 -3.30
C SER A 70 0.38 2.74 -4.43
N ILE A 71 -0.19 1.55 -4.30
CA ILE A 71 -1.07 0.95 -5.33
C ILE A 71 -2.52 1.42 -5.25
N GLY A 72 -2.93 2.07 -4.15
CA GLY A 72 -4.19 2.80 -4.09
C GLY A 72 -5.06 2.55 -2.87
N PHE A 73 -4.65 1.69 -1.93
CA PHE A 73 -5.37 1.53 -0.66
C PHE A 73 -5.36 2.84 0.13
N ASN A 74 -6.50 3.17 0.73
CA ASN A 74 -6.55 4.27 1.70
C ASN A 74 -5.76 3.88 2.97
N PRO A 75 -5.39 4.85 3.82
CA PRO A 75 -4.64 4.57 5.05
C PRO A 75 -5.34 3.57 5.98
N GLU A 76 -6.66 3.66 6.13
CA GLU A 76 -7.42 2.79 7.05
C GLU A 76 -7.32 1.32 6.64
N ASP A 77 -7.55 1.01 5.36
CA ASP A 77 -7.44 -0.35 4.83
C ASP A 77 -5.98 -0.84 4.83
N ALA A 78 -5.02 0.02 4.52
CA ALA A 78 -3.60 -0.36 4.51
C ALA A 78 -3.10 -0.71 5.94
N LEU A 79 -3.58 0.00 6.97
CA LEU A 79 -3.20 -0.22 8.35
C LEU A 79 -3.76 -1.53 8.95
N LEU A 80 -4.68 -2.23 8.27
CA LEU A 80 -5.09 -3.58 8.64
C LEU A 80 -3.91 -4.55 8.72
N LEU A 81 -2.83 -4.30 7.96
CA LEU A 81 -1.58 -5.06 8.01
C LEU A 81 -0.85 -4.98 9.37
N SER A 82 -1.28 -4.13 10.30
CA SER A 82 -0.80 -4.17 11.68
C SER A 82 -1.20 -5.48 12.38
N ASP A 83 -2.34 -6.07 11.98
CA ASP A 83 -2.82 -7.36 12.46
C ASP A 83 -2.25 -8.50 11.61
N GLU A 84 -1.73 -9.53 12.28
CA GLU A 84 -1.06 -10.67 11.65
C GLU A 84 -1.95 -11.53 10.76
N ARG A 85 -3.27 -11.38 10.91
CA ARG A 85 -4.27 -12.08 10.10
C ARG A 85 -4.42 -11.49 8.70
N TYR A 86 -3.89 -10.29 8.48
CA TYR A 86 -3.92 -9.62 7.18
C TYR A 86 -2.56 -9.72 6.50
N LEU A 87 -2.60 -9.91 5.18
CA LEU A 87 -1.44 -9.86 4.29
C LEU A 87 -1.77 -9.02 3.06
N LEU A 88 -0.73 -8.47 2.45
CA LEU A 88 -0.84 -7.79 1.16
C LEU A 88 -0.51 -8.79 0.05
N GLU A 89 -1.44 -8.97 -0.88
CA GLU A 89 -1.24 -9.74 -2.10
C GLU A 89 -1.36 -8.84 -3.33
N MET A 90 -0.45 -8.98 -4.28
CA MET A 90 -0.43 -8.22 -5.53
C MET A 90 -0.49 -9.15 -6.73
N VAL A 91 -1.46 -8.92 -7.60
CA VAL A 91 -1.66 -9.71 -8.83
C VAL A 91 -1.39 -8.82 -10.03
N ASP A 92 -0.37 -9.18 -10.82
CA ASP A 92 -0.09 -8.49 -12.08
C ASP A 92 -1.03 -9.01 -13.19
N LEU A 93 -1.99 -8.18 -13.58
CA LEU A 93 -2.92 -8.51 -14.65
C LEU A 93 -2.28 -8.44 -16.05
N SER A 94 -1.10 -7.84 -16.18
CA SER A 94 -0.39 -7.74 -17.46
C SER A 94 0.13 -9.10 -17.93
N ASP A 95 0.45 -10.00 -17.01
CA ASP A 95 0.90 -11.38 -17.31
C ASP A 95 -0.12 -12.18 -18.11
N ILE A 96 -1.40 -11.86 -17.97
CA ILE A 96 -2.51 -12.54 -18.67
C ILE A 96 -3.13 -11.69 -19.78
N ALA A 97 -2.76 -10.41 -19.87
CA ALA A 97 -3.34 -9.49 -20.84
C ALA A 97 -2.57 -9.52 -22.16
N ARG A 98 -3.26 -9.78 -23.27
CA ARG A 98 -2.62 -9.80 -24.60
C ARG A 98 -2.21 -8.43 -25.12
N ASN A 99 -2.90 -7.38 -24.68
CA ASN A 99 -2.66 -5.99 -25.06
C ASN A 99 -3.39 -5.04 -24.09
N ARG A 100 -3.18 -3.72 -24.26
CA ARG A 100 -3.78 -2.69 -23.41
C ARG A 100 -5.31 -2.74 -23.39
N ASN A 101 -5.97 -3.03 -24.50
CA ASN A 101 -7.43 -3.12 -24.56
C ASN A 101 -7.95 -4.34 -23.78
N ASP A 102 -7.23 -5.46 -23.85
CA ASP A 102 -7.54 -6.66 -23.06
C ASP A 102 -7.37 -6.39 -21.56
N LEU A 103 -6.28 -5.72 -21.16
CA LEU A 103 -6.04 -5.33 -19.77
C LEU A 103 -7.18 -4.45 -19.22
N GLN A 104 -7.63 -3.46 -19.98
CA GLN A 104 -8.77 -2.62 -19.58
C GLN A 104 -10.05 -3.44 -19.43
N ARG A 105 -10.30 -4.41 -20.31
CA ARG A 105 -11.45 -5.31 -20.22
C ARG A 105 -11.38 -6.23 -19.01
N ILE A 106 -10.22 -6.79 -18.69
CA ILE A 106 -10.01 -7.62 -17.49
C ILE A 106 -10.29 -6.79 -16.24
N LYS A 107 -9.68 -5.59 -16.13
CA LYS A 107 -9.94 -4.66 -15.02
C LYS A 107 -11.43 -4.35 -14.88
N ALA A 108 -12.11 -4.01 -15.97
CA ALA A 108 -13.54 -3.71 -15.96
C ALA A 108 -14.39 -4.88 -15.46
N ARG A 109 -14.03 -6.13 -15.79
CA ARG A 109 -14.73 -7.33 -15.32
C ARG A 109 -14.52 -7.60 -13.83
N VAL A 110 -13.30 -7.42 -13.32
CA VAL A 110 -12.99 -7.57 -11.90
C VAL A 110 -13.73 -6.51 -11.07
N ILE A 111 -13.77 -5.27 -11.56
CA ILE A 111 -14.50 -4.17 -10.90
C ILE A 111 -16.01 -4.43 -10.96
N GLY A 112 -16.51 -4.84 -12.13
CA GLY A 112 -17.93 -4.95 -12.41
C GLY A 112 -18.62 -3.59 -12.57
N GLU A 113 -19.86 -3.60 -13.03
CA GLU A 113 -20.64 -2.37 -13.22
C GLU A 113 -20.78 -1.62 -11.88
N GLY A 114 -20.35 -0.35 -11.84
CA GLY A 114 -20.38 0.47 -10.63
C GLY A 114 -19.56 -0.10 -9.45
N GLY A 115 -18.63 -1.04 -9.70
CA GLY A 115 -17.87 -1.71 -8.65
C GLY A 115 -18.60 -2.86 -7.95
N ARG A 116 -19.78 -3.30 -8.45
CA ARG A 116 -20.60 -4.33 -7.79
C ARG A 116 -19.89 -5.66 -7.61
N ALA A 117 -19.15 -6.13 -8.62
CA ALA A 117 -18.44 -7.41 -8.54
C ALA A 117 -17.34 -7.36 -7.48
N ARG A 118 -16.49 -6.33 -7.51
CA ARG A 118 -15.45 -6.11 -6.49
C ARG A 118 -16.03 -6.08 -5.08
N LYS A 119 -17.08 -5.28 -4.85
CA LYS A 119 -17.74 -5.17 -3.53
C LYS A 119 -18.28 -6.51 -3.04
N THR A 120 -18.91 -7.29 -3.93
CA THR A 120 -19.42 -8.62 -3.59
C THR A 120 -18.28 -9.55 -3.15
N ILE A 121 -17.13 -9.51 -3.84
CA ILE A 121 -15.96 -10.30 -3.47
C ILE A 121 -15.42 -9.85 -2.11
N GLU A 122 -15.29 -8.55 -1.87
CA GLU A 122 -14.85 -7.99 -0.59
C GLU A 122 -15.78 -8.43 0.57
N GLU A 123 -17.10 -8.37 0.37
CA GLU A 123 -18.10 -8.78 1.36
C GLU A 123 -18.06 -10.29 1.67
N MET A 124 -17.92 -11.13 0.64
CA MET A 124 -17.89 -12.59 0.81
C MET A 124 -16.57 -13.10 1.41
N SER A 125 -15.45 -12.47 1.08
CA SER A 125 -14.11 -12.92 1.50
C SER A 125 -13.57 -12.22 2.73
N GLY A 126 -14.11 -11.05 3.08
CA GLY A 126 -13.52 -10.15 4.08
C GLY A 126 -12.25 -9.44 3.61
N ALA A 127 -11.84 -9.63 2.35
CA ALA A 127 -10.69 -8.94 1.78
C ALA A 127 -11.01 -7.48 1.42
N ARG A 128 -9.97 -6.66 1.27
CA ARG A 128 -10.03 -5.33 0.66
C ARG A 128 -9.32 -5.39 -0.69
N ILE A 129 -9.95 -4.86 -1.74
CA ILE A 129 -9.47 -4.99 -3.12
C ILE A 129 -9.33 -3.61 -3.76
N VAL A 130 -8.15 -3.34 -4.29
CA VAL A 130 -7.86 -2.19 -5.15
C VAL A 130 -7.47 -2.69 -6.53
N VAL A 131 -8.03 -2.05 -7.56
CA VAL A 131 -7.65 -2.27 -8.96
C VAL A 131 -7.10 -0.95 -9.48
N SER A 132 -5.79 -0.91 -9.76
CA SER A 132 -5.05 0.26 -10.28
C SER A 132 -4.72 0.11 -11.74
#